data_AF-A0AA36EDZ9-F1
#
_entry.id   AF-A0AA36EDZ9-F1
#
_cell.length_a   1.000
_cell.length_b   1.000
_cell.length_c   1.000
_cell.angle_alpha   90.00
_cell.angle_beta   90.00
_cell.angle_gamma   90.00
#
_symmetry.space_group_name_H-M   'P 1'
#
loop_
_entity.id
_entity.type
_entity.pdbx_description
1 polymer ?
#
loop_
_entity_poly.entity_id
_entity_poly.type
_entity_poly.pdbx_seq_one_letter_code
_entity_poly.pdbx_strand_id
1 'polypeptide(L)'
;MGRATTRIPMSHRVLSPNHNYSTGDNPHDQPTVQLSGSIFGFLEEEATILSSPENDTYSDNIQHEIEDDNETENPEDIEDKIKFWDTQHENLHSTLFRTTMFESKIRNIAKEVLLEVAMAENECSCSRPVPRGCRSCRMREICSRLQNSGYDSAICKSKWKSSLDIPSGEHTFVDVIDNSNHKKGEVRVIIELELRGQFEMKKGSEEYNGLVSKLPDIFVGKIDRLQAVIKLLSNAAKKMHEGKENAFGAMEKATIHASKMA
;
A
#
# COMPACT_ATOMS: atom_id res chain seq x y z
N MET A 1 -27.78 -22.17 13.28
CA MET A 1 -26.42 -22.03 13.84
C MET A 1 -25.81 -20.76 13.27
N GLY A 2 -25.80 -19.66 14.04
CA GLY A 2 -25.31 -18.36 13.59
C GLY A 2 -23.80 -18.24 13.78
N ARG A 3 -23.06 -17.90 12.73
CA ARG A 3 -21.62 -17.60 12.80
C ARG A 3 -21.45 -16.20 13.42
N ALA A 4 -20.86 -16.16 14.61
CA ALA A 4 -20.41 -14.94 15.25
C ALA A 4 -19.21 -14.37 14.49
N THR A 5 -19.33 -13.16 13.96
CA THR A 5 -18.20 -12.39 13.43
C THR A 5 -17.58 -11.61 14.59
N THR A 6 -16.44 -12.10 15.09
CA THR A 6 -15.64 -11.41 16.09
C THR A 6 -15.08 -10.13 15.48
N ARG A 7 -15.57 -8.97 15.93
CA ARG A 7 -14.97 -7.67 15.61
C ARG A 7 -13.68 -7.54 16.42
N ILE A 8 -12.54 -7.43 15.73
CA ILE A 8 -11.26 -7.10 16.35
C ILE A 8 -11.28 -5.60 16.65
N PRO A 9 -11.15 -5.16 17.92
CA PRO A 9 -11.07 -3.74 18.23
C PRO A 9 -9.69 -3.22 17.84
N MET A 10 -9.63 -2.21 16.97
CA MET A 10 -8.38 -1.48 16.72
C MET A 10 -8.06 -0.62 17.95
N SER A 11 -7.02 -1.00 18.70
CA SER A 11 -6.50 -0.18 19.78
C SER A 11 -5.82 1.07 19.20
N HIS A 12 -6.46 2.22 19.33
CA HIS A 12 -5.89 3.52 18.98
C HIS A 12 -4.72 3.86 19.93
N ARG A 13 -3.50 4.03 19.41
CA ARG A 13 -2.47 4.84 20.10
C ARG A 13 -2.67 6.28 19.66
N VAL A 14 -3.49 7.01 20.42
CA VAL A 14 -3.59 8.47 20.32
C VAL A 14 -2.24 9.05 20.75
N LEU A 15 -1.52 9.69 19.83
CA LEU A 15 -0.36 10.50 20.21
C LEU A 15 -0.90 11.85 20.70
N SER A 16 -1.33 11.89 21.96
CA SER A 16 -1.55 13.14 22.67
C SER A 16 -0.20 13.78 23.00
N PRO A 17 -0.06 15.12 22.91
CA PRO A 17 1.12 15.81 23.41
C PRO A 17 1.16 15.70 24.95
N ASN A 18 2.14 14.96 25.49
CA ASN A 18 2.32 14.88 26.94
C ASN A 18 2.88 16.19 27.49
N HIS A 19 2.11 16.81 28.38
CA HIS A 19 2.56 17.81 29.32
C HIS A 19 3.19 17.08 30.51
N ASN A 20 4.45 17.38 30.81
CA ASN A 20 5.26 16.67 31.79
C ASN A 20 4.90 17.10 33.22
N TYR A 21 4.49 16.16 34.07
CA TYR A 21 4.71 16.24 35.51
C TYR A 21 5.15 14.87 36.05
N SER A 22 6.23 14.90 36.82
CA SER A 22 6.92 13.78 37.46
C SER A 22 6.07 13.03 38.48
N THR A 23 6.27 11.70 38.53
CA THR A 23 6.52 10.79 39.68
C THR A 23 6.29 9.37 39.14
N GLY A 24 7.26 8.45 39.08
CA GLY A 24 7.92 7.80 40.22
C GLY A 24 7.47 6.34 40.24
N ASP A 25 8.44 5.43 40.29
CA ASP A 25 8.35 3.99 40.62
C ASP A 25 8.25 2.92 39.49
N ASN A 26 9.34 2.14 39.44
CA ASN A 26 9.54 0.77 38.93
C ASN A 26 9.37 -0.20 40.15
N PRO A 27 9.38 -1.56 40.11
CA PRO A 27 9.81 -2.48 39.02
C PRO A 27 9.01 -3.82 38.91
N HIS A 28 9.56 -4.75 38.11
CA HIS A 28 9.48 -6.23 38.10
C HIS A 28 8.78 -6.96 36.93
N ASP A 29 9.65 -7.46 36.04
CA ASP A 29 9.81 -8.81 35.50
C ASP A 29 8.62 -9.61 34.95
N GLN A 30 8.69 -9.91 33.65
CA GLN A 30 8.07 -11.08 33.03
C GLN A 30 9.15 -11.99 32.42
N PRO A 31 9.00 -13.33 32.54
CA PRO A 31 9.96 -14.29 31.99
C PRO A 31 9.75 -14.51 30.48
N THR A 32 10.86 -14.58 29.76
CA THR A 32 10.99 -15.13 28.41
C THR A 32 10.73 -16.63 28.41
N VAL A 33 9.82 -17.10 27.55
CA VAL A 33 9.68 -18.52 27.24
C VAL A 33 10.15 -18.76 25.82
N GLN A 34 11.33 -19.38 25.74
CA GLN A 34 11.97 -19.93 24.56
C GLN A 34 11.48 -21.37 24.43
N LEU A 35 10.98 -21.76 23.25
CA LEU A 35 10.70 -23.16 22.94
C LEU A 35 11.47 -23.56 21.67
N SER A 36 12.41 -24.45 21.91
CA SER A 36 13.34 -25.08 21.00
C SER A 36 12.71 -26.25 20.23
N GLY A 37 13.14 -26.41 18.97
CA GLY A 37 13.70 -27.65 18.43
C GLY A 37 12.77 -28.83 18.16
N SER A 38 12.72 -29.28 16.91
CA SER A 38 13.26 -30.59 16.51
C SER A 38 13.39 -30.73 14.99
N ILE A 39 14.50 -31.36 14.63
CA ILE A 39 14.99 -31.80 13.33
C ILE A 39 14.29 -33.11 12.94
N PHE A 40 14.08 -33.37 11.64
CA PHE A 40 14.12 -34.68 10.94
C PHE A 40 13.56 -34.42 9.51
N GLY A 41 14.09 -34.92 8.39
CA GLY A 41 15.20 -35.81 8.09
C GLY A 41 15.13 -36.14 6.58
N PHE A 42 16.26 -35.95 5.90
CA PHE A 42 16.87 -36.75 4.83
C PHE A 42 16.02 -37.71 3.95
N LEU A 43 16.25 -37.65 2.62
CA LEU A 43 16.44 -38.84 1.77
C LEU A 43 17.23 -38.44 0.51
N GLU A 44 18.50 -38.84 0.52
CA GLU A 44 19.40 -38.98 -0.63
C GLU A 44 19.38 -40.46 -1.02
N GLU A 45 19.25 -40.77 -2.32
CA GLU A 45 19.51 -42.12 -2.84
C GLU A 45 20.19 -42.01 -4.22
N GLU A 46 21.49 -42.32 -4.20
CA GLU A 46 22.40 -42.72 -5.28
C GLU A 46 21.90 -43.98 -6.03
N ALA A 47 22.39 -44.49 -7.16
CA ALA A 47 23.43 -44.17 -8.15
C ALA A 47 23.22 -45.14 -9.33
N THR A 48 23.80 -44.86 -10.50
CA THR A 48 24.51 -45.90 -11.26
C THR A 48 25.52 -45.29 -12.24
N ILE A 49 26.77 -45.69 -12.04
CA ILE A 49 27.95 -45.39 -12.84
C ILE A 49 28.04 -46.37 -14.01
N LEU A 50 28.47 -45.92 -15.20
CA LEU A 50 29.37 -46.65 -16.12
C LEU A 50 30.00 -45.71 -17.17
N SER A 51 31.27 -45.37 -16.92
CA SER A 51 32.42 -45.16 -17.84
C SER A 51 32.30 -44.56 -19.27
N SER A 52 33.07 -43.47 -19.47
CA SER A 52 33.75 -42.86 -20.65
C SER A 52 34.34 -43.82 -21.72
N PRO A 53 34.72 -43.40 -22.97
CA PRO A 53 35.61 -42.24 -23.25
C PRO A 53 35.48 -41.41 -24.56
N GLU A 54 36.07 -40.21 -24.48
CA GLU A 54 36.86 -39.42 -25.45
C GLU A 54 36.53 -39.41 -26.96
N ASN A 55 36.32 -38.21 -27.52
CA ASN A 55 36.92 -37.80 -28.79
C ASN A 55 36.97 -36.27 -28.93
N ASP A 56 38.18 -35.71 -29.05
CA ASP A 56 38.46 -34.33 -29.45
C ASP A 56 38.58 -34.26 -30.99
N THR A 57 37.81 -33.43 -31.69
CA THR A 57 38.23 -32.90 -33.00
C THR A 57 37.54 -31.57 -33.37
N TYR A 58 38.38 -30.54 -33.54
CA TYR A 58 38.32 -29.30 -34.32
C TYR A 58 37.17 -29.11 -35.35
N SER A 59 36.50 -27.94 -35.36
CA SER A 59 36.57 -26.94 -36.46
C SER A 59 35.45 -25.87 -36.42
N ASP A 60 35.88 -24.64 -36.72
CA ASP A 60 35.15 -23.39 -37.00
C ASP A 60 33.87 -23.46 -37.86
N ASN A 61 32.87 -22.63 -37.47
CA ASN A 61 32.25 -21.52 -38.25
C ASN A 61 30.72 -21.38 -38.09
N ILE A 62 30.32 -20.21 -37.55
CA ILE A 62 29.20 -19.33 -37.93
C ILE A 62 27.83 -19.97 -38.22
N GLN A 63 26.89 -19.76 -37.29
CA GLN A 63 25.59 -19.15 -37.63
C GLN A 63 25.07 -18.38 -36.41
N HIS A 64 25.09 -17.06 -36.51
CA HIS A 64 24.42 -16.14 -35.62
C HIS A 64 22.92 -16.22 -35.91
N GLU A 65 22.22 -17.13 -35.24
CA GLU A 65 20.77 -17.09 -35.12
C GLU A 65 20.46 -16.19 -33.92
N ILE A 66 20.27 -14.90 -34.20
CA ILE A 66 19.34 -14.14 -33.37
C ILE A 66 17.99 -14.77 -33.69
N GLU A 67 17.56 -15.70 -32.86
CA GLU A 67 16.15 -15.97 -32.68
C GLU A 67 15.55 -14.64 -32.21
N ASP A 68 15.07 -13.86 -33.17
CA ASP A 68 14.16 -12.75 -32.95
C ASP A 68 12.89 -13.40 -32.43
N ASP A 69 12.85 -13.60 -31.11
CA ASP A 69 11.77 -14.19 -30.33
C ASP A 69 10.58 -13.21 -30.30
N ASN A 70 10.14 -12.80 -31.49
CA ASN A 70 8.89 -12.11 -31.70
C ASN A 70 7.79 -13.18 -31.72
N GLU A 71 7.56 -13.78 -30.54
CA GLU A 71 6.31 -14.49 -30.25
C GLU A 71 5.18 -13.55 -30.68
N THR A 72 4.57 -13.86 -31.82
CA THR A 72 3.47 -13.05 -32.34
C THR A 72 2.30 -13.29 -31.39
N GLU A 73 2.10 -12.37 -30.43
CA GLU A 73 1.04 -12.48 -29.43
C GLU A 73 -0.28 -12.82 -30.13
N ASN A 74 -0.94 -13.91 -29.69
CA ASN A 74 -2.20 -14.35 -30.28
C ASN A 74 -3.21 -13.19 -30.21
N PRO A 75 -3.89 -12.82 -31.31
CA PRO A 75 -4.92 -11.77 -31.30
C PRO A 75 -5.96 -11.90 -30.18
N GLU A 76 -6.29 -13.14 -29.77
CA GLU A 76 -7.21 -13.40 -28.65
C GLU A 76 -6.62 -12.98 -27.29
N ASP A 77 -5.31 -13.14 -27.07
CA ASP A 77 -4.61 -12.70 -25.85
C ASP A 77 -4.53 -11.16 -25.77
N ILE A 78 -4.41 -10.48 -26.92
CA ILE A 78 -4.43 -9.01 -26.99
C ILE A 78 -5.82 -8.47 -26.62
N GLU A 79 -6.90 -9.06 -27.14
CA GLU A 79 -8.27 -8.64 -26.81
C GLU A 79 -8.58 -8.82 -25.32
N ASP A 80 -8.17 -9.95 -24.74
CA ASP A 80 -8.33 -10.21 -23.31
C ASP A 80 -7.52 -9.24 -22.44
N LYS A 81 -6.29 -8.88 -22.84
CA LYS A 81 -5.49 -7.84 -22.16
C LYS A 81 -6.19 -6.48 -22.19
N ILE A 82 -6.69 -6.05 -23.36
CA ILE A 82 -7.42 -4.77 -23.50
C ILE A 82 -8.64 -4.77 -22.57
N LYS A 83 -9.47 -5.81 -22.65
CA LYS A 83 -10.69 -5.95 -21.85
C LYS A 83 -10.41 -5.95 -20.35
N PHE A 84 -9.32 -6.59 -19.92
CA PHE A 84 -8.88 -6.55 -18.53
C PHE A 84 -8.62 -5.11 -18.07
N TRP A 85 -7.82 -4.34 -18.83
CA TRP A 85 -7.45 -2.97 -18.45
C TRP A 85 -8.64 -2.02 -18.47
N ASP A 86 -9.55 -2.15 -19.43
CA ASP A 86 -10.80 -1.36 -19.44
C ASP A 86 -11.65 -1.65 -18.19
N THR A 87 -11.78 -2.94 -17.85
CA THR A 87 -12.48 -3.36 -16.63
C THR A 87 -11.81 -2.78 -15.37
N GLN A 88 -10.48 -2.75 -15.30
CA GLN A 88 -9.78 -2.12 -14.17
C GLN A 88 -10.05 -0.61 -14.09
N HIS A 89 -10.05 0.09 -15.23
CA HIS A 89 -10.36 1.52 -15.28
C HIS A 89 -11.78 1.82 -14.80
N GLU A 90 -12.78 1.06 -15.27
CA GLU A 90 -14.18 1.21 -14.85
C GLU A 90 -14.38 0.92 -13.36
N ASN A 91 -13.76 -0.15 -12.86
CA ASN A 91 -13.81 -0.51 -11.44
C ASN A 91 -13.14 0.55 -10.56
N LEU A 92 -12.02 1.12 -11.00
CA LEU A 92 -11.34 2.18 -10.27
C LEU A 92 -12.20 3.44 -10.24
N HIS A 93 -12.74 3.83 -11.40
CA HIS A 93 -13.64 4.97 -11.52
C HIS A 93 -14.87 4.81 -10.61
N SER A 94 -15.59 3.70 -10.72
CA SER A 94 -16.77 3.44 -9.89
C SER A 94 -16.44 3.44 -8.38
N THR A 95 -15.25 2.98 -7.98
CA THR A 95 -14.83 2.98 -6.57
C THR A 95 -14.47 4.38 -6.06
N LEU A 96 -13.79 5.20 -6.86
CA LEU A 96 -13.34 6.54 -6.47
C LEU A 96 -14.48 7.57 -6.47
N PHE A 97 -15.37 7.53 -7.47
CA PHE A 97 -16.39 8.56 -7.67
C PHE A 97 -17.66 8.38 -6.84
N ARG A 98 -17.76 7.27 -6.08
CA ARG A 98 -18.78 7.09 -5.05
C ARG A 98 -18.43 7.93 -3.81
N THR A 99 -18.81 9.21 -3.83
CA THR A 99 -18.56 10.15 -2.72
C THR A 99 -19.85 10.51 -1.98
N THR A 100 -19.78 10.56 -0.65
CA THR A 100 -20.89 11.08 0.17
C THR A 100 -20.75 12.60 0.37
N MET A 101 -21.83 13.27 0.81
CA MET A 101 -21.78 14.69 1.18
C MET A 101 -20.73 14.96 2.27
N PHE A 102 -20.61 14.06 3.24
CA PHE A 102 -19.62 14.15 4.31
C PHE A 102 -18.19 14.07 3.73
N GLU A 103 -17.90 13.08 2.90
CA GLU A 103 -16.59 12.94 2.26
C GLU A 103 -16.22 14.15 1.39
N SER A 104 -17.18 14.72 0.66
CA SER A 104 -16.96 15.92 -0.14
C SER A 104 -16.59 17.13 0.73
N LYS A 105 -17.26 17.32 1.88
CA LYS A 105 -16.93 18.39 2.82
C LYS A 105 -15.51 18.22 3.37
N ILE A 106 -15.18 17.02 3.87
CA ILE A 106 -13.84 16.72 4.39
C ILE A 106 -12.76 16.90 3.33
N ARG A 107 -13.04 16.49 2.08
CA ARG A 107 -12.12 16.67 0.94
C ARG A 107 -11.89 18.15 0.62
N ASN A 108 -12.92 18.98 0.69
CA ASN A 108 -12.79 20.42 0.43
C ASN A 108 -11.95 21.10 1.51
N ILE A 109 -12.24 20.83 2.79
CA ILE A 109 -11.42 21.35 3.91
C ILE A 109 -9.96 20.94 3.75
N ALA A 110 -9.69 19.66 3.44
CA ALA A 110 -8.32 19.19 3.23
C ALA A 110 -7.63 19.89 2.04
N LYS A 111 -8.35 20.14 0.94
CA LYS A 111 -7.80 20.86 -0.21
C LYS A 111 -7.49 22.32 0.09
N GLU A 112 -8.40 23.02 0.76
CA GLU A 112 -8.20 24.43 1.14
C GLU A 112 -6.97 24.58 2.02
N VAL A 113 -6.85 23.75 3.07
CA VAL A 113 -5.68 23.70 3.94
C VAL A 113 -4.39 23.49 3.15
N LEU A 114 -4.40 22.56 2.19
CA LEU A 114 -3.20 22.24 1.43
C LEU A 114 -2.78 23.38 0.48
N LEU A 115 -3.74 24.13 -0.05
CA LEU A 115 -3.46 25.33 -0.84
C LEU A 115 -2.90 26.45 0.05
N GLU A 116 -3.48 26.69 1.22
CA GLU A 116 -2.98 27.67 2.19
C GLU A 116 -1.55 27.35 2.63
N VAL A 117 -1.27 26.09 2.99
CA VAL A 117 0.07 25.64 3.42
C VAL A 117 1.10 25.71 2.28
N ALA A 118 0.66 25.54 1.02
CA ALA A 118 1.55 25.67 -0.13
C ALA A 118 1.91 27.13 -0.47
N MET A 119 1.01 28.07 -0.16
CA MET A 119 1.21 29.50 -0.40
C MET A 119 1.94 30.20 0.77
N ALA A 120 1.73 29.72 1.99
CA ALA A 120 2.48 30.21 3.13
C ALA A 120 3.95 29.75 3.01
N GLU A 121 4.90 30.67 3.18
CA GLU A 121 6.32 30.37 3.41
C GLU A 121 6.49 29.76 4.81
N ASN A 122 5.78 28.66 5.07
CA ASN A 122 5.77 27.98 6.34
C ASN A 122 7.09 27.24 6.50
N GLU A 123 8.00 27.87 7.23
CA GLU A 123 9.22 27.25 7.72
C GLU A 123 8.82 26.19 8.77
N CYS A 124 8.57 24.96 8.32
CA CYS A 124 8.48 23.87 9.29
C CYS A 124 9.85 23.72 9.96
N SER A 125 9.88 23.58 11.28
CA SER A 125 11.06 23.11 12.05
C SER A 125 11.49 21.66 11.71
N CYS A 126 10.86 21.05 10.72
CA CYS A 126 11.18 19.75 10.17
C CYS A 126 12.53 19.85 9.45
N SER A 127 13.47 18.98 9.78
CA SER A 127 14.88 19.11 9.40
C SER A 127 15.18 19.04 7.89
N ARG A 128 14.17 18.92 7.01
CA ARG A 128 14.36 18.84 5.56
C ARG A 128 13.23 19.55 4.81
N PRO A 129 13.53 20.61 4.03
CA PRO A 129 12.59 21.10 3.03
C PRO A 129 12.36 20.01 1.98
N VAL A 130 11.11 19.66 1.76
CA VAL A 130 10.69 18.68 0.76
C VAL A 130 9.81 19.37 -0.27
N PRO A 131 9.93 19.02 -1.57
CA PRO A 131 8.97 19.45 -2.58
C PRO A 131 7.54 19.11 -2.12
N ARG A 132 6.60 20.06 -2.23
CA ARG A 132 5.20 19.96 -1.73
C ARG A 132 5.02 20.04 -0.20
N GLY A 133 6.06 20.45 0.55
CA GLY A 133 5.97 20.70 1.99
C GLY A 133 5.95 19.44 2.84
N CYS A 134 6.23 19.58 4.14
CA CYS A 134 6.37 18.43 5.03
C CYS A 134 5.02 17.69 5.22
N ARG A 135 5.01 16.39 4.93
CA ARG A 135 3.82 15.53 5.04
C ARG A 135 3.19 15.55 6.43
N SER A 136 3.99 15.51 7.50
CA SER A 136 3.49 15.49 8.89
C SER A 136 2.86 16.83 9.29
N CYS A 137 3.42 17.95 8.85
CA CYS A 137 2.83 19.28 9.10
C CYS A 137 1.55 19.50 8.32
N ARG A 138 1.50 19.06 7.06
CA ARG A 138 0.28 19.09 6.26
C ARG A 138 -0.85 18.29 6.93
N MET A 139 -0.55 17.09 7.46
CA MET A 139 -1.54 16.32 8.23
C MET A 139 -1.98 17.02 9.51
N ARG A 140 -1.04 17.68 10.21
CA ARG A 140 -1.35 18.41 11.45
C ARG A 140 -2.27 19.59 11.19
N GLU A 141 -2.01 20.36 10.14
CA GLU A 141 -2.86 21.48 9.77
C GLU A 141 -4.25 21.01 9.35
N ILE A 142 -4.35 19.93 8.56
CA ILE A 142 -5.64 19.32 8.20
C ILE A 142 -6.40 18.89 9.46
N CYS A 143 -5.72 18.17 10.36
CA CYS A 143 -6.30 17.70 11.62
C CYS A 143 -6.80 18.88 12.48
N SER A 144 -6.00 19.94 12.62
CA SER A 144 -6.39 21.14 13.37
C SER A 144 -7.59 21.85 12.74
N ARG A 145 -7.61 22.00 11.41
CA ARG A 145 -8.73 22.64 10.71
C ARG A 145 -10.04 21.86 10.87
N LEU A 146 -9.95 20.53 10.82
CA LEU A 146 -11.10 19.64 11.02
C LEU A 146 -11.63 19.71 12.45
N GLN A 147 -10.75 19.69 13.44
CA GLN A 147 -11.12 19.87 14.85
C GLN A 147 -11.79 21.24 15.10
N ASN A 148 -11.23 22.31 14.53
CA ASN A 148 -11.82 23.66 14.61
C ASN A 148 -13.19 23.74 13.90
N SER A 149 -13.45 22.85 12.94
CA SER A 149 -14.73 22.72 12.25
C SER A 149 -15.73 21.81 12.99
N GLY A 150 -15.37 21.30 14.17
CA GLY A 150 -16.25 20.48 15.03
C GLY A 150 -16.20 18.97 14.74
N TYR A 151 -15.26 18.49 13.93
CA TYR A 151 -15.06 17.05 13.70
C TYR A 151 -14.10 16.45 14.73
N ASP A 152 -14.34 15.21 15.13
CA ASP A 152 -13.31 14.43 15.82
C ASP A 152 -12.30 13.96 14.76
N SER A 153 -11.04 14.35 14.88
CA SER A 153 -10.01 13.92 13.95
C SER A 153 -8.66 13.73 14.64
N ALA A 154 -7.91 12.76 14.14
CA ALA A 154 -6.60 12.42 14.67
C ALA A 154 -5.66 11.90 13.57
N ILE A 155 -4.37 12.19 13.71
CA ILE A 155 -3.34 11.52 12.92
C ILE A 155 -3.15 10.12 13.51
N CYS A 156 -3.48 9.11 12.72
CA CYS A 156 -3.36 7.71 13.08
C CYS A 156 -2.14 7.08 12.42
N LYS A 157 -1.61 6.03 13.07
CA LYS A 157 -0.45 5.28 12.60
C LYS A 157 -0.73 3.78 12.68
N SER A 158 -0.69 3.10 11.54
CA SER A 158 -0.71 1.63 11.49
C SER A 158 0.73 1.10 11.45
N LYS A 159 0.93 -0.10 11.99
CA LYS A 159 2.20 -0.83 11.97
C LYS A 159 1.95 -2.30 11.67
N TRP A 160 2.78 -2.90 10.85
CA TRP A 160 2.72 -4.34 10.56
C TRP A 160 4.09 -4.98 10.68
N LYS A 161 4.10 -6.26 11.08
CA LYS A 161 5.31 -7.08 11.13
C LYS A 161 5.64 -7.61 9.73
N SER A 162 6.90 -8.00 9.54
CA SER A 162 7.31 -8.67 8.31
C SER A 162 6.69 -10.06 8.22
N SER A 163 6.37 -10.47 6.99
CA SER A 163 6.08 -11.85 6.58
C SER A 163 7.02 -12.23 5.43
N LEU A 164 6.90 -13.45 4.89
CA LEU A 164 7.76 -13.96 3.81
C LEU A 164 7.84 -13.01 2.61
N ASP A 165 6.73 -12.39 2.23
CA ASP A 165 6.63 -11.54 1.03
C ASP A 165 6.46 -10.04 1.34
N ILE A 166 6.36 -9.68 2.63
CA ILE A 166 5.99 -8.31 3.05
C ILE A 166 6.96 -7.87 4.14
N PRO A 167 7.86 -6.90 3.90
CA PRO A 167 8.69 -6.34 4.97
C PRO A 167 7.83 -5.57 5.99
N SER A 168 8.33 -5.49 7.23
CA SER A 168 7.68 -4.72 8.29
C SER A 168 7.63 -3.24 7.92
N GLY A 169 6.61 -2.54 8.39
CA GLY A 169 6.53 -1.10 8.14
C GLY A 169 5.47 -0.41 8.97
N GLU A 170 5.32 0.87 8.66
CA GLU A 170 4.36 1.76 9.29
C GLU A 170 3.78 2.72 8.27
N HIS A 171 2.54 3.14 8.52
CA HIS A 171 1.84 4.09 7.66
C HIS A 171 1.06 5.09 8.51
N THR A 172 1.01 6.34 8.05
CA THR A 172 0.28 7.41 8.74
C THR A 172 -0.82 7.96 7.86
N PHE A 173 -1.98 8.21 8.44
CA PHE A 173 -3.17 8.76 7.79
C PHE A 173 -3.92 9.67 8.77
N VAL A 174 -4.88 10.48 8.28
CA VAL A 174 -5.79 11.22 9.16
C VAL A 174 -7.11 10.47 9.23
N ASP A 175 -7.57 10.20 10.44
CA ASP A 175 -8.87 9.61 10.72
C ASP A 175 -9.84 10.72 11.11
N VAL A 176 -11.08 10.66 10.61
CA VAL A 176 -12.09 11.69 10.84
C VAL A 176 -13.43 11.03 11.14
N ILE A 177 -14.04 11.46 12.23
CA ILE A 177 -15.30 10.97 12.74
C ILE A 177 -16.29 12.14 12.87
N ASP A 178 -17.47 11.96 12.28
CA ASP A 178 -18.61 12.86 12.45
C ASP A 178 -19.64 12.24 13.40
N ASN A 179 -19.72 12.84 14.59
CA ASN A 179 -20.65 12.49 15.67
C ASN A 179 -21.85 13.44 15.75
N SER A 180 -22.00 14.38 14.82
CA SER A 180 -23.03 15.44 14.88
C SER A 180 -24.46 14.91 14.76
N ASN A 181 -24.66 13.73 14.16
CA ASN A 181 -25.97 13.15 13.93
C ASN A 181 -26.22 11.89 14.76
N HIS A 182 -26.66 12.08 16.00
CA HIS A 182 -27.01 10.98 16.91
C HIS A 182 -28.06 9.99 16.35
N LYS A 183 -28.86 10.37 15.34
CA LYS A 183 -29.87 9.49 14.72
C LYS A 183 -29.29 8.61 13.60
N LYS A 184 -28.30 9.09 12.85
CA LYS A 184 -27.66 8.34 11.76
C LYS A 184 -26.46 7.53 12.23
N GLY A 185 -26.02 7.74 13.46
CA GLY A 185 -24.83 7.11 14.02
C GLY A 185 -23.55 7.78 13.54
N GLU A 186 -22.44 7.29 14.07
CA GLU A 186 -21.09 7.75 13.75
C GLU A 186 -20.75 7.48 12.27
N VAL A 187 -20.24 8.50 11.58
CA VAL A 187 -19.68 8.35 10.23
C VAL A 187 -18.18 8.57 10.28
N ARG A 188 -17.42 7.54 9.91
CA ARG A 188 -15.96 7.55 9.91
C ARG A 188 -15.39 7.50 8.49
N VAL A 189 -14.41 8.35 8.22
CA VAL A 189 -13.66 8.40 6.96
C VAL A 189 -12.17 8.60 7.25
N ILE A 190 -11.34 8.22 6.30
CA ILE A 190 -9.91 8.42 6.33
C ILE A 190 -9.48 9.39 5.23
N ILE A 191 -8.44 10.16 5.50
CA ILE A 191 -7.76 11.02 4.54
C ILE A 191 -6.36 10.45 4.29
N GLU A 192 -6.13 10.01 3.05
CA GLU A 192 -4.82 9.61 2.57
C GLU A 192 -4.24 10.71 1.69
N LEU A 193 -3.05 11.20 2.04
CA LEU A 193 -2.33 12.19 1.24
C LEU A 193 -1.33 11.48 0.34
N GLU A 194 -1.17 12.02 -0.87
CA GLU A 194 -0.23 11.54 -1.88
C GLU A 194 -0.51 10.07 -2.25
N LEU A 195 -1.80 9.68 -2.28
CA LEU A 195 -2.18 8.30 -2.59
C LEU A 195 -1.58 7.85 -3.93
N ARG A 196 -1.69 8.69 -4.96
CA ARG A 196 -1.09 8.43 -6.28
C ARG A 196 0.40 8.08 -6.18
N GLY A 197 1.20 8.93 -5.53
CA GLY A 197 2.65 8.75 -5.41
C GLY A 197 3.05 7.45 -4.68
N GLN A 198 2.15 6.85 -3.90
CA GLN A 198 2.40 5.57 -3.24
C GLN A 198 2.29 4.36 -4.20
N PHE A 199 1.68 4.55 -5.37
CA PHE A 199 1.53 3.52 -6.41
C PHE A 199 2.35 3.80 -7.67
N GLU A 200 3.09 4.91 -7.73
CA GLU A 200 3.99 5.19 -8.83
C GLU A 200 5.15 4.18 -8.89
N MET A 201 5.34 3.58 -10.06
CA MET A 201 6.38 2.60 -10.33
C MET A 201 7.40 3.18 -11.31
N LYS A 202 8.70 3.02 -11.01
CA LYS A 202 9.77 3.45 -11.93
C LYS A 202 9.78 2.68 -13.25
N LYS A 203 9.29 1.44 -13.25
CA LYS A 203 9.20 0.53 -14.40
C LYS A 203 7.76 -0.02 -14.54
N GLY A 204 6.76 0.86 -14.49
CA GLY A 204 5.37 0.48 -14.77
C GLY A 204 5.10 0.43 -16.28
N SER A 205 4.22 -0.47 -16.73
CA SER A 205 3.67 -0.46 -18.09
C SER A 205 2.81 0.78 -18.31
N GLU A 206 2.56 1.12 -19.57
CA GLU A 206 1.75 2.28 -19.93
C GLU A 206 0.33 2.17 -19.37
N GLU A 207 -0.27 0.98 -19.41
CA GLU A 207 -1.62 0.72 -18.92
C GLU A 207 -1.71 0.87 -17.40
N TYR A 208 -0.73 0.33 -16.66
CA TYR A 208 -0.65 0.50 -15.21
C TYR A 208 -0.47 1.97 -14.83
N ASN A 209 0.43 2.68 -15.51
CA ASN A 209 0.65 4.11 -15.27
C ASN A 209 -0.60 4.94 -15.62
N GLY A 210 -1.32 4.54 -16.68
CA GLY A 210 -2.64 5.06 -17.03
C GLY A 210 -3.62 4.96 -15.87
N LEU A 211 -3.70 3.79 -15.24
CA LEU A 211 -4.56 3.55 -14.08
C LEU A 211 -4.14 4.40 -12.86
N VAL A 212 -2.84 4.44 -12.53
CA VAL A 212 -2.30 5.23 -11.41
C VAL A 212 -2.53 6.73 -11.63
N SER A 213 -2.43 7.22 -12.87
CA SER A 213 -2.66 8.64 -13.19
C SER A 213 -4.07 9.13 -12.83
N LYS A 214 -5.06 8.22 -12.78
CA LYS A 214 -6.45 8.53 -12.40
C LYS A 214 -6.65 8.60 -10.90
N LEU A 215 -5.69 8.16 -10.08
CA LEU A 215 -5.80 8.26 -8.62
C LEU A 215 -5.79 9.71 -8.17
N PRO A 216 -6.60 10.08 -7.17
CA PRO A 216 -6.51 11.40 -6.57
C PRO A 216 -5.24 11.51 -5.72
N ASP A 217 -4.65 12.69 -5.68
CA ASP A 217 -3.55 12.97 -4.73
C ASP A 217 -4.06 12.95 -3.28
N ILE A 218 -5.33 13.32 -3.06
CA ILE A 218 -5.97 13.30 -1.75
C ILE A 218 -7.18 12.37 -1.83
N PHE A 219 -7.09 11.22 -1.19
CA PHE A 219 -8.22 10.32 -1.06
C PHE A 219 -8.97 10.62 0.24
N VAL A 220 -10.30 10.71 0.14
CA VAL A 220 -11.21 10.81 1.28
C VAL A 220 -12.33 9.82 1.07
N GLY A 221 -12.46 8.88 2.01
CA GLY A 221 -13.46 7.82 1.93
C GLY A 221 -13.42 6.87 3.12
N LYS A 222 -14.30 5.87 3.10
CA LYS A 222 -14.28 4.78 4.07
C LYS A 222 -13.09 3.84 3.84
N ILE A 223 -12.66 3.18 4.91
CA ILE A 223 -11.55 2.21 4.89
C ILE A 223 -11.78 1.10 3.86
N ASP A 224 -12.98 0.52 3.80
CA ASP A 224 -13.32 -0.55 2.85
C ASP A 224 -13.12 -0.11 1.39
N ARG A 225 -13.40 1.17 1.12
CA ARG A 225 -13.30 1.74 -0.22
C ARG A 225 -11.85 1.97 -0.61
N LEU A 226 -11.02 2.39 0.35
CA LEU A 226 -9.58 2.46 0.13
C LEU A 226 -8.99 1.06 -0.08
N GLN A 227 -9.37 0.08 0.73
CA GLN A 227 -8.96 -1.31 0.54
C GLN A 227 -9.33 -1.85 -0.84
N ALA A 228 -10.51 -1.52 -1.36
CA ALA A 228 -10.92 -1.88 -2.72
C ALA A 228 -10.00 -1.26 -3.79
N VAL A 229 -9.70 0.04 -3.70
CA VAL A 229 -8.74 0.71 -4.60
C VAL A 229 -7.38 0.02 -4.56
N ILE A 230 -6.88 -0.27 -3.36
CA ILE A 230 -5.56 -0.88 -3.21
C ILE A 230 -5.52 -2.30 -3.80
N LYS A 231 -6.56 -3.11 -3.56
CA LYS A 231 -6.67 -4.46 -4.14
C LYS A 231 -6.68 -4.42 -5.66
N LEU A 232 -7.42 -3.47 -6.25
CA LEU A 232 -7.51 -3.28 -7.69
C LEU A 232 -6.13 -2.96 -8.29
N LEU A 233 -5.42 -1.98 -7.71
CA LEU A 233 -4.07 -1.63 -8.13
C LEU A 233 -3.06 -2.76 -7.91
N SER A 234 -3.23 -3.56 -6.85
CA SER A 234 -2.38 -4.73 -6.60
C SER A 234 -2.57 -5.81 -7.66
N ASN A 235 -3.81 -6.05 -8.07
CA ASN A 235 -4.12 -7.01 -9.14
C ASN A 235 -3.61 -6.51 -10.50
N ALA A 236 -3.76 -5.22 -10.79
CA ALA A 236 -3.19 -4.60 -11.99
C ALA A 236 -1.66 -4.72 -12.03
N ALA A 237 -0.99 -4.48 -10.89
CA ALA A 237 0.46 -4.64 -10.78
C ALA A 237 0.87 -6.10 -11.00
N LYS A 238 0.12 -7.07 -10.46
CA LYS A 238 0.36 -8.50 -10.72
C LYS A 238 0.22 -8.84 -12.19
N LYS A 239 -0.88 -8.41 -12.83
CA LYS A 239 -1.14 -8.67 -14.25
C LYS A 239 -0.03 -8.12 -15.15
N MET A 240 0.49 -6.94 -14.83
CA MET A 240 1.63 -6.33 -15.52
C MET A 240 2.94 -7.15 -15.43
N HIS A 241 3.07 -7.98 -14.40
CA HIS A 241 4.26 -8.80 -14.13
C HIS A 241 4.08 -10.29 -14.44
N GLU A 242 2.86 -10.76 -14.73
CA GLU A 242 2.62 -12.11 -15.25
C GLU A 242 3.44 -12.30 -16.53
N GLY A 243 4.35 -13.28 -16.52
CA GLY A 243 5.28 -13.56 -17.64
C GLY A 243 6.75 -13.18 -17.41
N LYS A 244 7.13 -12.62 -16.26
CA LYS A 244 8.55 -12.34 -15.92
C LYS A 244 8.96 -13.14 -14.69
N GLU A 245 9.78 -14.19 -14.86
CA GLU A 245 10.23 -15.10 -13.79
C GLU A 245 10.96 -14.42 -12.61
N ASN A 246 11.30 -13.13 -12.72
CA ASN A 246 11.94 -12.34 -11.65
C ASN A 246 11.07 -11.17 -11.13
N ALA A 247 9.75 -11.35 -11.07
CA ALA A 247 8.76 -10.33 -10.68
C ALA A 247 8.72 -9.96 -9.17
N PHE A 248 9.56 -10.54 -8.32
CA PHE A 248 9.51 -10.33 -6.87
C PHE A 248 9.92 -8.91 -6.43
N GLY A 249 10.82 -8.24 -7.16
CA GLY A 249 11.32 -6.90 -6.78
C GLY A 249 10.32 -5.75 -7.02
N ALA A 250 9.29 -5.96 -7.84
CA ALA A 250 8.31 -4.93 -8.17
C ALA A 250 6.97 -5.11 -7.42
N MET A 251 6.69 -6.33 -6.94
CA MET A 251 5.57 -6.62 -6.03
C MET A 251 5.71 -5.96 -4.65
N GLU A 252 6.91 -5.46 -4.31
CA GLU A 252 7.22 -4.84 -3.02
C GLU A 252 6.45 -3.52 -2.77
N LYS A 253 5.93 -2.80 -3.78
CA LYS A 253 5.18 -1.55 -3.49
C LYS A 253 3.67 -1.73 -3.43
N ALA A 254 3.12 -2.45 -4.41
CA ALA A 254 1.68 -2.59 -4.59
C ALA A 254 1.06 -3.53 -3.56
N THR A 255 1.63 -4.74 -3.38
CA THR A 255 1.12 -5.74 -2.43
C THR A 255 1.26 -5.29 -0.99
N ILE A 256 2.38 -4.62 -0.64
CA ILE A 256 2.55 -4.14 0.73
C ILE A 256 1.39 -3.21 1.08
N HIS A 257 1.01 -2.24 0.21
CA HIS A 257 -0.06 -1.26 0.49
C HIS A 257 -1.39 -1.90 0.92
N ALA A 258 -1.78 -3.03 0.32
CA ALA A 258 -3.03 -3.74 0.64
C ALA A 258 -3.04 -4.28 2.08
N SER A 259 -1.87 -4.69 2.58
CA SER A 259 -1.66 -5.17 3.95
C SER A 259 -1.34 -4.05 4.95
N LYS A 260 -1.04 -2.81 4.51
CA LYS A 260 -0.69 -1.66 5.39
C LYS A 260 -1.87 -1.05 6.14
N MET A 261 -3.10 -1.35 5.68
CA MET A 261 -4.35 -0.67 6.09
C MET A 261 -5.39 -1.61 6.72
N ALA A 262 -5.04 -2.86 7.00
CA ALA A 262 -5.91 -3.85 7.66
C ALA A 262 -5.45 -4.13 9.09
#